data_AF-A0AAE3DCA0-F1
#
_entry.id   AF-A0AAE3DCA0-F1
#
_cell.length_a   1.000
_cell.length_b   1.000
_cell.length_c   1.000
_cell.angle_alpha   90.00
_cell.angle_beta   90.00
_cell.angle_gamma   90.00
#
_symmetry.space_group_name_H-M   'P 1'
#
loop_
_entity.id
_entity.type
_entity.pdbx_description
1 polymer ?
#
loop_
_entity_poly.entity_id
_entity_poly.type
_entity_poly.pdbx_seq_one_letter_code
_entity_poly.pdbx_strand_id
1 'polypeptide(L)'
;MRSFMSPGKRIRRFRLKRGMTQRALGTAVGFPAKTADIRIAQYESSTRTPKHSLLCALAQALDIPVAVLEVPYIKSRDEFEQLLQALEDEYGLTVTITETRD
;
A
#
# COMPACT_ATOMS: atom_id res chain seq x y z
N MET A 1 3.60 -16.83 2.50
CA MET A 1 4.62 -15.76 2.62
C MET A 1 3.92 -14.46 3.02
N ARG A 2 4.25 -13.87 4.18
CA ARG A 2 3.78 -12.52 4.52
C ARG A 2 4.56 -11.55 3.62
N SER A 3 3.88 -10.84 2.72
CA SER A 3 4.52 -9.79 1.92
C SER A 3 5.10 -8.71 2.85
N PHE A 4 6.33 -8.25 2.63
CA PHE A 4 6.94 -7.27 3.55
C PHE A 4 6.31 -5.89 3.33
N MET A 5 6.29 -5.38 2.08
CA MET A 5 5.67 -4.08 1.74
C MET A 5 4.98 -4.08 0.36
N SER A 6 3.68 -4.41 0.30
CA SER A 6 2.91 -4.40 -0.96
C SER A 6 2.01 -3.15 -1.13
N PRO A 7 1.66 -2.78 -2.38
CA PRO A 7 0.65 -1.75 -2.64
C PRO A 7 -0.67 -2.01 -1.93
N GLY A 8 -1.11 -3.28 -1.88
CA GLY A 8 -2.34 -3.69 -1.18
C GLY A 8 -2.31 -3.39 0.32
N LYS A 9 -1.20 -3.69 0.99
CA LYS A 9 -1.01 -3.33 2.40
C LYS A 9 -1.03 -1.82 2.64
N ARG A 10 -0.44 -1.04 1.72
CA ARG A 10 -0.48 0.44 1.80
C ARG A 10 -1.89 0.98 1.61
N ILE A 11 -2.64 0.48 0.63
CA ILE A 11 -4.06 0.83 0.43
C ILE A 11 -4.85 0.56 1.73
N ARG A 12 -4.70 -0.63 2.31
CA ARG A 12 -5.36 -0.98 3.59
C ARG A 12 -4.97 -0.02 4.72
N ARG A 13 -3.68 0.26 4.88
CA ARG A 13 -3.17 1.16 5.93
C ARG A 13 -3.81 2.54 5.82
N PHE A 14 -3.80 3.16 4.64
CA PHE A 14 -4.38 4.48 4.44
C PHE A 14 -5.91 4.47 4.55
N ARG A 15 -6.59 3.42 4.05
CA ARG A 15 -8.03 3.25 4.23
C ARG A 15 -8.42 3.24 5.72
N LEU A 16 -7.71 2.46 6.53
CA LEU A 16 -7.95 2.40 7.97
C LEU A 16 -7.64 3.74 8.66
N LYS A 17 -6.55 4.42 8.26
CA LYS A 17 -6.22 5.76 8.76
C LYS A 17 -7.32 6.79 8.46
N ARG A 18 -8.04 6.63 7.34
CA ARG A 18 -9.20 7.46 6.96
C ARG A 18 -10.53 6.99 7.55
N GLY A 19 -10.55 5.93 8.36
CA GLY A 19 -11.79 5.39 8.94
C GLY A 19 -12.77 4.82 7.90
N MET A 20 -12.31 4.52 6.69
CA MET A 20 -13.19 4.05 5.61
C MET A 20 -13.39 2.52 5.66
N THR A 21 -14.61 2.06 5.39
CA THR A 21 -14.86 0.64 5.10
C THR A 21 -14.37 0.29 3.69
N GLN A 22 -14.15 -1.00 3.40
CA GLN A 22 -13.81 -1.43 2.04
C GLN A 22 -14.90 -1.04 1.04
N ARG A 23 -16.18 -1.14 1.44
CA ARG A 23 -17.31 -0.70 0.63
C ARG A 23 -17.26 0.81 0.37
N ALA A 24 -17.04 1.62 1.41
CA ALA A 24 -16.97 3.07 1.27
C ALA A 24 -15.86 3.51 0.30
N LEU A 25 -14.65 2.94 0.43
CA LEU A 25 -13.56 3.21 -0.50
C LEU A 25 -13.89 2.74 -1.93
N GLY A 26 -14.44 1.53 -2.07
CA GLY A 26 -14.80 0.99 -3.37
C GLY A 26 -15.86 1.82 -4.09
N THR A 27 -16.87 2.30 -3.36
CA THR A 27 -17.89 3.21 -3.90
C THR A 27 -17.29 4.57 -4.27
N ALA A 28 -16.37 5.11 -3.46
CA ALA A 28 -15.70 6.38 -3.75
C ALA A 28 -14.87 6.33 -5.05
N VAL A 29 -14.29 5.18 -5.40
CA VAL A 29 -13.57 4.98 -6.67
C VAL A 29 -14.46 4.48 -7.82
N GLY A 30 -15.79 4.58 -7.67
CA GLY A 30 -16.76 4.29 -8.71
C GLY A 30 -17.08 2.81 -8.92
N PHE A 31 -16.77 1.93 -7.96
CA PHE A 31 -17.21 0.53 -8.06
C PHE A 31 -18.71 0.40 -7.71
N PRO A 32 -19.44 -0.51 -8.36
CA PRO A 32 -20.83 -0.80 -7.99
C PRO A 32 -20.94 -1.18 -6.51
N ALA A 33 -21.88 -0.59 -5.78
CA ALA A 33 -22.03 -0.78 -4.33
C ALA A 33 -22.11 -2.26 -3.91
N LYS A 34 -22.71 -3.11 -4.75
CA LYS A 34 -22.84 -4.56 -4.53
C LYS A 34 -21.51 -5.33 -4.53
N THR A 35 -20.45 -4.79 -5.16
CA THR A 35 -19.16 -5.48 -5.34
C THR A 35 -17.97 -4.63 -4.89
N ALA A 36 -18.22 -3.42 -4.38
CA ALA A 36 -17.20 -2.45 -3.97
C ALA A 36 -16.25 -3.01 -2.90
N ASP A 37 -16.80 -3.63 -1.86
CA ASP A 37 -16.05 -4.27 -0.78
C ASP A 37 -15.16 -5.41 -1.28
N ILE A 38 -15.73 -6.36 -2.04
CA ILE A 38 -15.01 -7.52 -2.59
C ILE A 38 -13.82 -7.06 -3.43
N ARG A 39 -14.03 -6.06 -4.30
CA ARG A 39 -12.96 -5.54 -5.18
C ARG A 39 -11.83 -4.89 -4.38
N ILE A 40 -12.16 -4.07 -3.38
CA ILE A 40 -11.14 -3.47 -2.51
C ILE A 40 -10.41 -4.55 -1.72
N ALA A 41 -11.11 -5.57 -1.20
CA ALA A 41 -10.49 -6.68 -0.48
C ALA A 41 -9.45 -7.43 -1.35
N GLN A 42 -9.75 -7.65 -2.64
CA GLN A 42 -8.82 -8.29 -3.58
C GLN A 42 -7.54 -7.46 -3.80
N TYR A 43 -7.63 -6.13 -3.81
CA TYR A 43 -6.45 -5.27 -3.91
C TYR A 43 -5.67 -5.24 -2.60
N GLU A 44 -6.34 -5.16 -1.45
CA GLU A 44 -5.71 -5.13 -0.13
C GLU A 44 -4.99 -6.44 0.20
N SER A 45 -5.54 -7.58 -0.22
CA SER A 45 -4.88 -8.89 -0.11
C SER A 45 -3.76 -9.09 -1.12
N SER A 46 -3.54 -8.13 -2.02
CA SER A 46 -2.59 -8.26 -3.15
C SER A 46 -2.90 -9.44 -4.08
N THR A 47 -4.14 -9.95 -4.07
CA THR A 47 -4.64 -10.94 -5.05
C THR A 47 -4.79 -10.31 -6.43
N ARG A 48 -4.94 -8.97 -6.49
CA ARG A 48 -4.92 -8.19 -7.72
C ARG A 48 -3.99 -7.00 -7.60
N THR A 49 -3.33 -6.67 -8.70
CA THR A 49 -2.54 -5.45 -8.83
C THR A 49 -3.41 -4.36 -9.44
N PRO A 50 -3.59 -3.19 -8.79
CA PRO A 50 -4.31 -2.07 -9.37
C PRO A 50 -3.51 -1.47 -10.54
N LYS A 51 -4.19 -1.10 -11.63
CA LYS A 51 -3.59 -0.30 -12.70
C LYS A 51 -3.34 1.13 -12.21
N HIS A 52 -2.44 1.86 -12.85
CA HIS A 52 -2.10 3.23 -12.49
C HIS A 52 -3.33 4.16 -12.38
N SER A 53 -4.27 4.10 -13.33
CA SER A 53 -5.50 4.90 -13.27
C SER A 53 -6.34 4.64 -11.99
N LEU A 54 -6.40 3.39 -11.55
CA LEU A 54 -7.08 3.03 -10.30
C LEU A 54 -6.27 3.47 -9.09
N LEU A 55 -4.94 3.41 -9.13
CA LEU A 55 -4.08 3.95 -8.07
C LEU A 55 -4.31 5.45 -7.90
N CYS A 56 -4.42 6.22 -8.99
CA CYS A 56 -4.75 7.63 -8.93
C CYS A 56 -6.12 7.87 -8.25
N ALA A 57 -7.15 7.12 -8.65
CA ALA A 57 -8.47 7.23 -8.03
C ALA A 57 -8.47 6.85 -6.54
N LEU A 58 -7.75 5.80 -6.16
CA LEU A 58 -7.59 5.39 -4.77
C LEU A 58 -6.82 6.44 -3.96
N ALA A 59 -5.75 6.99 -4.52
CA ALA A 59 -4.95 8.02 -3.88
C ALA A 59 -5.78 9.30 -3.65
N GLN A 60 -6.58 9.69 -4.63
CA GLN A 60 -7.52 10.82 -4.50
C GLN A 60 -8.58 10.55 -3.43
N ALA A 61 -9.21 9.38 -3.42
CA ALA A 61 -10.22 9.02 -2.42
C ALA A 61 -9.65 8.91 -1.00
N LEU A 62 -8.38 8.53 -0.88
CA LEU A 62 -7.64 8.47 0.38
C LEU A 62 -6.93 9.79 0.72
N ASP A 63 -7.03 10.80 -0.14
CA ASP A 63 -6.42 12.13 -0.03
C ASP A 63 -4.92 12.03 0.33
N ILE A 64 -4.19 11.31 -0.51
CA ILE A 64 -2.73 11.14 -0.45
C ILE A 64 -2.14 11.31 -1.86
N PRO A 65 -0.85 11.70 -1.98
CA PRO A 65 -0.16 11.66 -3.27
C PRO A 65 -0.10 10.23 -3.84
N VAL A 66 -0.29 10.07 -5.15
CA VAL A 66 -0.25 8.74 -5.81
C VAL A 66 1.09 8.02 -5.60
N ALA A 67 2.19 8.78 -5.56
CA ALA A 67 3.54 8.27 -5.30
C ALA A 67 3.63 7.41 -4.02
N VAL A 68 2.80 7.72 -3.01
CA VAL A 68 2.75 6.95 -1.76
C VAL A 68 2.25 5.52 -1.96
N LEU A 69 1.33 5.30 -2.92
CA LEU A 69 0.86 3.96 -3.26
C LEU A 69 1.80 3.24 -4.22
N GLU A 70 2.53 3.99 -5.05
CA GLU A 70 3.46 3.51 -6.09
C GLU A 70 4.85 3.11 -5.61
N VAL A 71 5.17 3.36 -4.34
CA VAL A 71 6.43 2.88 -3.73
C VAL A 71 6.68 1.42 -4.14
N PRO A 72 7.89 1.01 -4.55
CA PRO A 72 8.11 -0.32 -5.08
C PRO A 72 7.60 -1.46 -4.18
N TYR A 73 7.20 -2.57 -4.81
CA TYR A 73 6.81 -3.77 -4.07
C TYR A 73 8.07 -4.47 -3.57
N ILE A 74 8.24 -4.52 -2.25
CA ILE A 74 9.32 -5.27 -1.60
C ILE A 74 8.77 -6.63 -1.16
N LYS A 75 9.26 -7.69 -1.80
CA LYS A 75 8.71 -9.04 -1.74
C LYS A 75 9.21 -9.81 -0.51
N SER A 76 10.43 -9.56 -0.08
CA SER A 76 11.09 -10.28 1.02
C SER A 76 11.80 -9.33 1.99
N ARG A 77 12.23 -9.89 3.13
CA ARG A 77 13.10 -9.19 4.07
C ARG A 77 14.46 -8.91 3.45
N ASP A 78 15.00 -9.83 2.65
CA ASP A 78 16.29 -9.66 1.97
C ASP A 78 16.26 -8.50 0.96
N GLU A 79 15.20 -8.38 0.14
CA GLU A 79 15.03 -7.23 -0.76
C GLU A 79 14.92 -5.91 0.01
N PHE A 80 14.31 -5.94 1.20
CA PHE A 80 14.21 -4.77 2.07
C PHE A 80 15.58 -4.38 2.63
N GLU A 81 16.33 -5.33 3.17
CA GLU A 81 17.66 -5.10 3.75
C GLU A 81 18.66 -4.63 2.69
N GLN A 82 18.63 -5.19 1.48
CA GLN A 82 19.45 -4.71 0.36
C GLN A 82 19.12 -3.27 -0.04
N LEU A 83 17.84 -2.89 -0.03
CA LEU A 83 17.43 -1.50 -0.27
C LEU A 83 17.97 -0.58 0.82
N LEU A 84 17.90 -0.99 2.09
CA LEU A 84 18.42 -0.17 3.19
C LEU A 84 19.94 0.03 3.05
N GLN A 85 20.70 -1.04 2.78
CA GLN A 85 22.14 -0.95 2.59
C GLN A 85 22.50 -0.01 1.43
N ALA A 86 21.80 -0.12 0.29
CA ALA A 86 22.03 0.76 -0.85
C ALA A 86 21.82 2.24 -0.49
N LEU A 87 20.81 2.54 0.34
CA LEU A 87 20.58 3.90 0.82
C LEU A 87 21.67 4.38 1.78
N GLU A 88 22.16 3.52 2.67
CA GLU A 88 23.29 3.84 3.55
C GLU A 88 24.57 4.14 2.74
N ASP A 89 24.88 3.32 1.74
CA ASP A 89 26.06 3.44 0.90
C ASP A 89 26.02 4.70 0.00
N GLU A 90 24.86 4.99 -0.61
CA GLU A 90 24.73 6.09 -1.58
C GLU A 90 24.64 7.46 -0.91
N TYR A 91 24.01 7.54 0.26
CA TYR A 91 23.71 8.81 0.92
C TYR A 91 24.46 9.02 2.25
N GLY A 92 25.23 8.03 2.71
CA GLY A 92 25.96 8.10 3.99
C GLY A 92 25.03 8.22 5.21
N LEU A 93 23.79 7.77 5.07
CA LEU A 93 22.80 7.77 6.14
C LEU A 93 22.91 6.49 6.99
N THR A 94 22.34 6.51 8.19
CA THR A 94 22.24 5.33 9.06
C THR A 94 20.78 5.02 9.31
N VAL A 95 20.32 3.84 8.91
CA VAL A 95 18.93 3.40 9.11
C VAL A 95 18.85 2.46 10.30
N THR A 96 17.99 2.75 11.27
CA THR A 96 17.72 1.83 12.39
C THR A 96 16.26 1.40 12.36
N ILE A 97 16.02 0.09 12.36
CA ILE A 97 14.68 -0.48 12.47
C ILE A 97 14.35 -0.67 13.95
N THR A 98 13.32 0.03 14.44
CA THR A 98 12.77 -0.21 15.78
C THR A 98 11.48 -1.02 15.66
N GLU A 99 11.48 -2.25 16.18
CA GLU A 99 10.27 -3.06 16.28
C GLU A 99 9.51 -2.69 17.56
N THR A 100 8.41 -1.95 17.43
CA THR A 100 7.45 -1.79 18.53
C THR A 100 6.64 -3.08 18.67
N ARG A 101 6.81 -3.78 19.79
CA ARG A 101 5.96 -4.89 20.19
C ARG A 101 4.63 -4.33 20.70
N ASP A 102 3.61 -4.34 19.85
CA ASP A 102 2.20 -4.29 20.29
C ASP A 102 1.66 -5.72 20.44
#